data_AF-A0A2U9ZY28-F1
#
_entry.id   AF-A0A2U9ZY28-F1
#
_cell.length_a   1.000
_cell.length_b   1.000
_cell.length_c   1.000
_cell.angle_alpha   90.00
_cell.angle_beta   90.00
_cell.angle_gamma   90.00
#
_symmetry.space_group_name_H-M   'P 1'
#
loop_
_entity.id
_entity.type
_entity.pdbx_description
1 polymer ?
#
loop_
_entity_poly.entity_id
_entity_poly.type
_entity_poly.pdbx_seq_one_letter_code
_entity_poly.pdbx_strand_id
1 'polypeptide(L)' 'MKFLLILTVTLLLAQCWNKLGRCRETCEQNEVFHIMCKNEGMCCISPKHLPARN' A
#
# COMPACT_ATOMS: atom_id res chain seq x y z
N MET A 1 -2.14 27.22 4.82
CA MET A 1 -2.35 26.60 3.48
C MET A 1 -1.39 25.43 3.22
N LYS A 2 -0.10 25.52 3.57
CA LYS A 2 0.89 24.44 3.39
C LYS A 2 0.55 23.14 4.15
N PHE A 3 0.04 23.24 5.39
CA PHE A 3 -0.29 22.07 6.24
C PHE A 3 -1.43 21.20 5.69
N LEU A 4 -2.44 21.80 5.04
CA LEU A 4 -3.56 21.09 4.43
C LEU A 4 -3.10 20.20 3.25
N LEU A 5 -2.11 20.66 2.48
CA LEU A 5 -1.53 19.89 1.36
C LEU A 5 -0.76 18.64 1.83
N ILE A 6 -0.16 18.68 3.03
CA ILE A 6 0.62 17.56 3.57
C ILE A 6 -0.33 16.44 4.06
N LEU A 7 -1.46 16.83 4.66
CA LEU A 7 -2.49 15.92 5.16
C LEU A 7 -3.24 15.20 4.04
N THR A 8 -3.50 15.87 2.90
CA THR A 8 -4.16 15.21 1.76
C THR A 8 -3.22 14.24 1.04
N VAL A 9 -1.93 14.59 0.87
CA VAL A 9 -0.92 13.68 0.29
C VAL A 9 -0.78 12.42 1.13
N THR A 10 -0.72 12.55 2.46
CA THR A 10 -0.59 11.39 3.37
C THR A 10 -1.86 10.52 3.44
N LEU A 11 -3.04 11.09 3.23
CA LEU A 11 -4.31 10.36 3.21
C LEU A 11 -4.56 9.61 1.89
N LEU A 12 -4.04 10.12 0.77
CA LEU A 12 -3.95 9.42 -0.52
C LEU A 12 -2.97 8.24 -0.46
N LEU A 13 -1.89 8.41 0.31
CA LEU A 13 -0.97 7.36 0.72
C LEU A 13 -1.53 6.55 1.91
N ALA A 14 -2.79 6.10 1.82
CA ALA A 14 -3.31 5.10 2.74
C ALA A 14 -2.24 3.99 2.88
N GLN A 15 -1.65 3.88 4.07
CA GLN A 15 -0.37 3.21 4.24
C GLN A 15 -0.56 1.71 4.05
N CYS A 16 -0.38 1.24 2.81
CA CYS A 16 -0.46 -0.16 2.43
C CYS A 16 0.56 -0.95 3.27
N TRP A 17 0.04 -1.80 4.15
CA TRP A 17 0.82 -2.64 5.07
C TRP A 17 1.92 -1.87 5.84
N ASN A 18 1.57 -0.78 6.54
CA ASN A 18 2.55 0.05 7.26
C ASN A 18 3.73 0.54 6.39
N LYS A 19 3.46 0.88 5.12
CA LYS A 19 4.44 1.29 4.10
C LYS A 19 5.37 0.18 3.59
N LEU A 20 5.13 -1.08 3.98
CA LEU A 20 5.87 -2.24 3.46
C LEU A 20 5.28 -2.75 2.13
N GLY A 21 4.05 -2.34 1.80
CA GLY A 21 3.43 -2.61 0.51
C GLY A 21 3.30 -1.36 -0.36
N ARG A 22 2.99 -1.57 -1.64
CA ARG A 22 2.75 -0.51 -2.62
C ARG A 22 1.38 -0.67 -3.25
N CYS A 23 0.64 0.43 -3.40
CA CYS A 23 -0.59 0.46 -4.18
C CYS A 23 -0.24 0.47 -5.67
N ARG A 24 -0.78 -0.49 -6.42
CA ARG A 24 -0.59 -0.64 -7.88
C ARG A 24 -1.92 -1.06 -8.51
N GLU A 25 -2.13 -0.86 -9.80
CA GLU A 25 -3.34 -1.40 -10.46
C GLU A 25 -3.33 -2.94 -10.50
N THR A 26 -2.15 -3.54 -10.61
CA THR A 26 -1.96 -5.00 -10.58
C THR A 26 -0.66 -5.31 -9.84
N CYS A 27 -0.66 -6.35 -9.01
CA CYS A 27 0.54 -6.78 -8.31
C CYS A 27 1.53 -7.44 -9.26
N GLU A 28 2.82 -7.26 -8.98
CA GLU A 28 3.87 -8.00 -9.67
C GLU A 28 3.80 -9.50 -9.31
N GLN A 29 4.35 -10.37 -10.16
CA GLN A 29 4.31 -11.83 -9.95
C GLN A 29 4.89 -12.30 -8.61
N ASN A 30 5.79 -11.49 -8.02
CA ASN A 30 6.42 -11.75 -6.72
C ASN A 30 5.84 -10.89 -5.58
N GLU A 31 4.67 -10.31 -5.76
CA GLU A 31 3.92 -9.57 -4.74
C GLU A 31 2.59 -10.28 -4.47
N VAL A 32 2.10 -10.17 -3.23
CA VAL A 32 0.83 -10.74 -2.79
C VAL A 32 -0.18 -9.62 -2.61
N PHE A 33 -1.38 -9.82 -3.15
CA PHE A 33 -2.52 -8.94 -2.90
C PHE A 33 -2.95 -9.04 -1.43
N HIS A 34 -3.12 -7.89 -0.78
CA HIS A 34 -3.56 -7.83 0.61
C HIS A 34 -4.91 -7.14 0.79
N ILE A 35 -5.04 -5.88 0.34
CA ILE A 35 -6.28 -5.09 0.42
C ILE A 35 -6.41 -4.17 -0.80
N MET A 36 -7.58 -3.60 -1.05
CA MET A 36 -7.72 -2.49 -2.00
C MET A 36 -7.33 -1.15 -1.34
N CYS A 37 -6.62 -0.33 -2.08
CA CYS A 37 -6.28 1.05 -1.76
C CYS A 37 -7.46 1.97 -2.09
N LYS A 38 -7.45 3.18 -1.52
CA LYS A 38 -8.52 4.19 -1.72
C LYS A 38 -8.64 4.67 -3.17
N ASN A 39 -7.58 4.55 -3.95
CA ASN A 39 -7.54 4.88 -5.38
C ASN A 39 -7.91 3.67 -6.26
N GLU A 40 -8.63 2.69 -5.72
CA GLU A 40 -9.02 1.45 -6.40
C GLU A 40 -7.85 0.55 -6.84
N GLY A 41 -6.61 0.91 -6.50
CA GLY A 41 -5.44 0.06 -6.67
C GLY A 41 -5.42 -1.12 -5.70
N MET A 42 -4.63 -2.13 -6.03
CA MET A 42 -4.27 -3.26 -5.18
C MET A 42 -3.09 -2.89 -4.28
N CYS A 43 -3.21 -3.14 -2.97
CA CYS A 43 -2.10 -3.11 -2.03
C CYS A 43 -1.29 -4.39 -2.19
N CYS A 44 -0.14 -4.27 -2.84
CA CYS A 44 0.75 -5.35 -3.20
C CYS A 44 1.94 -5.39 -2.23
N ILE A 45 2.17 -6.53 -1.60
CA ILE A 45 3.20 -6.70 -0.57
C ILE A 45 4.17 -7.79 -1.02
N SER A 46 5.48 -7.53 -0.93
CA SER A 46 6.45 -8.61 -1.15
C SER A 46 6.31 -9.67 -0.05
N PRO A 47 6.30 -10.98 -0.38
CA PRO A 47 6.21 -12.07 0.59
C PRO A 47 7.26 -11.99 1.71
N LYS A 48 8.41 -11.37 1.43
CA LYS A 48 9.49 -11.15 2.42
C LYS A 48 9.08 -10.27 3.60
N HIS A 49 8.07 -9.41 3.41
CA HIS A 49 7.52 -8.53 4.46
C HIS A 49 6.26 -9.10 5.10
N LEU A 50 5.83 -10.29 4.68
CA LEU A 50 4.78 -11.02 5.36
C LEU A 50 5.42 -11.86 6.47
N PRO A 51 4.80 -11.95 7.65
CA PRO A 51 5.26 -12.90 8.66
C PRO A 51 5.24 -14.31 8.06
N ALA A 52 6.31 -15.07 8.26
CA ALA A 52 6.31 -16.49 7.94
C ALA A 52 5.16 -17.12 8.72
N ARG A 53 4.19 -17.73 8.02
CA ARG A 53 3.20 -18.56 8.68
C ARG A 53 3.97 -19.71 9.34
N ASN A 54 4.05 -19.68 10.65
CA ASN A 54 4.55 -20.77 11.49
C ASN A 54 3.41 -21.76 11.76
#